data_AF-A0A8H3DME9-F1
#
_entry.id   AF-A0A8H3DME9-F1
#
_cell.length_a   1.000
_cell.length_b   1.000
_cell.length_c   1.000
_cell.angle_alpha   90.00
_cell.angle_beta   90.00
_cell.angle_gamma   90.00
#
_symmetry.space_group_name_H-M   'P 1'
#
loop_
_entity.id
_entity.type
_entity.pdbx_description
1 polymer ?
#
loop_
_entity_poly.entity_id
_entity_poly.type
_entity_poly.pdbx_seq_one_letter_code
_entity_poly.pdbx_strand_id
1 'polypeptide(L)'
;MLEEIAQELEEALANGINAYDCETHKEVTVIPWVYAMQGDNPMQSELSSHIGMTGKFFCQVCYVRGKDKDREGGQESVVERVKEFMEVHRLRHAAETIAELQKQESYALRGTFSLVDTEARKTGVKDKYLSSFLAVLKDQAETQLARSSKQSSVDLIRKLRENMPERLINPGLFIHELDANQDTPVEILHVILLGVAKYFWRDAVSRQSTAGKEELKARINSLDVSGLNLGPLRGTTLVQYAKSLTGRDFRAIIQTGPIILHGLLPPCVFEAWLALSHVAPLAFQQEIDDMDVYLPRLVSSINNLLQATVLWSAQWFNKPKFHVLLHLPEHIRRFGPATLFATETFESYNAVIRLRSIHSNRHAPSHDIARAFCRLYAIRFLVSGGWVTCSPLGQPESHNTTPITPRQAGSAILELRKDQIFMDLMEMSHYSYIGQQVPAKFTLVQSSSSTLWNDTASSRSESAPNLGNLSVRACEKILLQNHDTARLNGFGLIRYNNRLCPVQVVEILISTQPTQVVGMTVKLTPLAAESNNIYNMPEILLDSPTTKHVFIQEEVCAS
;
A
#
# COMPACT_ATOMS: atom_id res chain seq x y z
N MET A 1 11.53 9.32 16.68
CA MET A 1 11.20 8.39 15.58
C MET A 1 10.08 8.92 14.69
N LEU A 2 8.77 8.87 15.04
CA LEU A 2 7.73 9.35 14.10
C LEU A 2 7.83 10.86 13.82
N GLU A 3 8.21 11.66 14.82
CA GLU A 3 8.53 13.09 14.64
C GLU A 3 9.68 13.30 13.64
N GLU A 4 10.79 12.60 13.84
CA GLU A 4 11.96 12.65 12.94
C GLU A 4 11.58 12.22 11.52
N ILE A 5 10.80 11.14 11.37
CA ILE A 5 10.33 10.67 10.05
C ILE A 5 9.43 11.72 9.39
N ALA A 6 8.48 12.30 10.13
CA ALA A 6 7.60 13.33 9.60
C ALA A 6 8.40 14.57 9.18
N GLN A 7 9.37 14.99 9.99
CA GLN A 7 10.26 16.09 9.67
C GLN A 7 11.12 15.80 8.44
N GLU A 8 11.75 14.62 8.36
CA GLU A 8 12.55 14.21 7.20
C GLU A 8 11.70 14.17 5.92
N LEU A 9 10.43 13.73 6.00
CA LEU A 9 9.50 13.74 4.87
C LEU A 9 9.12 15.16 4.46
N GLU A 10 8.82 16.05 5.42
CA GLU A 10 8.53 17.46 5.14
C GLU A 10 9.75 18.15 4.48
N GLU A 11 10.96 17.92 5.00
CA GLU A 11 12.20 18.45 4.45
C GLU A 11 12.47 17.90 3.04
N ALA A 12 12.24 16.60 2.82
CA ALA A 12 12.42 15.95 1.52
C ALA A 12 11.37 16.39 0.49
N LEU A 13 10.13 16.66 0.91
CA LEU A 13 9.09 17.21 0.03
C LEU A 13 9.40 18.67 -0.36
N ALA A 14 9.88 19.48 0.59
CA ALA A 14 10.19 20.88 0.35
C ALA A 14 11.46 21.10 -0.48
N ASN A 15 12.52 20.32 -0.20
CA ASN A 15 13.85 20.55 -0.77
C ASN A 15 14.28 19.47 -1.76
N GLY A 16 13.63 18.31 -1.75
CA GLY A 16 14.11 17.11 -2.44
C GLY A 16 15.34 16.49 -1.78
N ILE A 17 15.63 15.25 -2.15
CA ILE A 17 16.82 14.51 -1.75
C ILE A 17 17.74 14.42 -2.97
N ASN A 18 18.92 15.01 -2.88
CA ASN A 18 19.93 14.86 -3.92
C ASN A 18 20.43 13.40 -3.93
N ALA A 19 20.36 12.77 -5.08
CA ALA A 19 20.83 11.42 -5.33
C ALA A 19 21.61 11.38 -6.65
N TYR A 20 22.52 10.42 -6.79
CA TYR A 20 23.22 10.20 -8.05
C TYR A 20 22.56 9.06 -8.81
N ASP A 21 22.06 9.35 -10.01
CA ASP A 21 21.55 8.35 -10.93
C ASP A 21 22.72 7.68 -11.66
N CYS A 22 22.89 6.38 -11.41
CA CYS A 22 23.98 5.60 -11.97
C CYS A 22 23.78 5.22 -13.45
N GLU A 23 22.57 5.28 -13.97
CA GLU A 23 22.29 5.00 -15.39
C GLU A 23 22.55 6.25 -16.24
N THR A 24 22.07 7.41 -15.78
CA THR A 24 22.24 8.68 -16.52
C THR A 24 23.52 9.44 -16.15
N HIS A 25 24.23 8.98 -15.13
CA HIS A 25 25.45 9.59 -14.58
C HIS A 25 25.27 11.05 -14.14
N LYS A 26 24.11 11.39 -13.59
CA LYS A 26 23.74 12.76 -13.20
C LYS A 26 23.26 12.82 -11.77
N GLU A 27 23.46 13.99 -11.16
CA GLU A 27 22.72 14.35 -9.94
C GLU A 27 21.23 14.50 -10.31
N VAL A 28 20.39 13.81 -9.56
CA VAL A 28 18.94 13.87 -9.64
C VAL A 28 18.38 14.27 -8.29
N THR A 29 17.22 14.89 -8.29
CA THR A 29 16.50 15.23 -7.06
C THR A 29 15.32 14.27 -6.92
N VAL A 30 15.31 13.51 -5.83
CA VAL A 30 14.23 12.57 -5.49
C VAL A 30 13.28 13.27 -4.53
N ILE A 31 12.00 13.32 -4.88
CA ILE A 31 10.95 13.86 -4.03
C ILE A 31 10.08 12.68 -3.59
N PRO A 32 10.07 12.32 -2.29
CA PRO A 32 9.25 11.21 -1.82
C PRO A 32 7.81 11.68 -1.58
N TRP A 33 6.83 11.00 -2.19
CA TRP A 33 5.41 11.17 -1.86
C TRP A 33 4.90 10.03 -0.99
N VAL A 34 4.21 10.38 0.10
CA VAL A 34 3.55 9.37 0.95
C VAL A 34 2.22 9.01 0.32
N TYR A 35 2.15 7.81 -0.25
CA TYR A 35 0.94 7.36 -0.94
C TYR A 35 -0.14 6.85 0.03
N ALA A 36 0.25 6.08 1.04
CA ALA A 36 -0.66 5.54 2.05
C ALA A 36 0.09 5.13 3.32
N MET A 37 -0.60 5.17 4.45
CA MET A 37 -0.13 4.65 5.73
C MET A 37 -0.64 3.23 5.96
N GLN A 38 0.24 2.25 5.76
CA GLN A 38 -0.08 0.85 5.95
C GLN A 38 0.15 0.41 7.40
N GLY A 39 -0.75 -0.42 7.90
CA GLY A 39 -0.68 -0.96 9.26
C GLY A 39 -1.87 -1.87 9.55
N ASP A 40 -1.79 -2.66 10.61
CA ASP A 40 -2.96 -3.36 11.11
C ASP A 40 -4.00 -2.35 11.66
N ASN A 41 -5.23 -2.79 11.90
CA ASN A 41 -6.29 -1.87 12.35
C ASN A 41 -5.91 -1.06 13.63
N PRO A 42 -5.26 -1.65 14.66
CA PRO A 42 -4.73 -0.88 15.78
C PRO A 42 -3.74 0.22 15.39
N MET A 43 -2.75 -0.09 14.55
CA MET A 43 -1.75 0.89 14.11
C MET A 43 -2.39 1.99 13.27
N GLN A 44 -3.31 1.66 12.36
CA GLN A 44 -4.03 2.66 11.57
C GLN A 44 -4.89 3.58 12.42
N SER A 45 -5.54 3.04 13.47
CA SER A 45 -6.26 3.88 14.44
C SER A 45 -5.32 4.80 15.21
N GLU A 46 -4.08 4.39 15.49
CA GLU A 46 -3.08 5.24 16.13
C GLU A 46 -2.60 6.36 15.19
N LEU A 47 -2.26 6.03 13.95
CA LEU A 47 -1.81 6.96 12.92
C LEU A 47 -2.87 8.03 12.58
N SER A 48 -4.16 7.65 12.65
CA SER A 48 -5.30 8.55 12.41
C SER A 48 -5.87 9.20 13.69
N SER A 49 -5.21 9.01 14.84
CA SER A 49 -5.65 9.51 16.15
C SER A 49 -7.12 9.18 16.47
N HIS A 50 -7.53 7.96 16.12
CA HIS A 50 -8.85 7.40 16.37
C HIS A 50 -8.88 6.61 17.68
N ILE A 51 -9.98 6.71 18.42
CA ILE A 51 -10.16 6.07 19.75
C ILE A 51 -10.17 4.53 19.71
N GLY A 52 -10.31 3.96 18.51
CA GLY A 52 -10.31 2.52 18.27
C GLY A 52 -11.71 1.94 18.10
N MET A 53 -11.75 0.67 17.69
CA MET A 53 -12.93 -0.07 17.27
C MET A 53 -14.03 -0.26 18.35
N THR A 54 -13.78 0.13 19.59
CA THR A 54 -14.77 0.09 20.69
C THR A 54 -15.33 1.48 21.03
N GLY A 55 -14.92 2.52 20.31
CA GLY A 55 -15.45 3.87 20.44
C GLY A 55 -16.90 3.99 19.98
N LYS A 56 -17.56 5.09 20.39
CA LYS A 56 -18.91 5.45 19.91
C LYS A 56 -18.95 5.54 18.39
N PHE A 57 -17.94 6.19 17.81
CA PHE A 57 -17.65 6.10 16.39
C PHE A 57 -16.48 5.16 16.22
N PHE A 58 -16.73 3.96 15.70
CA PHE A 58 -15.74 2.88 15.70
C PHE A 58 -14.92 2.81 14.40
N CYS A 59 -15.33 3.54 13.36
CA CYS A 59 -14.63 3.59 12.08
C CYS A 59 -13.69 4.80 12.06
N GLN A 60 -12.43 4.55 11.72
CA GLN A 60 -11.42 5.59 11.59
C GLN A 60 -11.57 6.43 10.31
N VAL A 61 -12.32 5.93 9.32
CA VAL A 61 -12.50 6.56 7.99
C VAL A 61 -13.78 7.41 7.92
N CYS A 62 -14.85 7.03 8.64
CA CYS A 62 -16.12 7.76 8.61
C CYS A 62 -16.81 7.85 9.98
N TYR A 63 -17.88 8.64 10.06
CA TYR A 63 -18.67 8.88 11.26
C TYR A 63 -19.82 7.87 11.50
N VAL A 64 -19.64 6.60 11.13
CA VAL A 64 -20.59 5.55 11.53
C VAL A 64 -20.60 5.37 13.05
N ARG A 65 -21.78 5.18 13.63
CA ARG A 65 -21.92 4.97 15.08
C ARG A 65 -22.08 3.49 15.42
N GLY A 66 -21.44 3.10 16.50
CA GLY A 66 -21.67 1.82 17.15
C GLY A 66 -22.95 1.83 17.98
N LYS A 67 -23.18 0.73 18.71
CA LYS A 67 -24.29 0.64 19.66
C LYS A 67 -24.08 1.65 20.80
N ASP A 68 -24.94 2.66 20.87
CA ASP A 68 -24.93 3.69 21.91
C ASP A 68 -26.16 3.52 22.83
N LYS A 69 -25.94 3.57 24.15
CA LYS A 69 -27.03 3.52 25.14
C LYS A 69 -27.67 4.89 25.36
N ASP A 70 -26.97 5.98 25.01
CA ASP A 70 -27.32 7.36 25.34
C ASP A 70 -27.92 8.11 24.13
N ARG A 71 -28.40 7.39 23.11
CA ARG A 71 -29.02 7.98 21.91
C ARG A 71 -30.39 8.56 22.27
N GLU A 72 -30.62 9.84 21.96
CA GLU A 72 -31.92 10.49 22.14
C GLU A 72 -33.02 9.73 21.38
N GLY A 73 -34.08 9.30 22.07
CA GLY A 73 -35.25 8.63 21.46
C GLY A 73 -35.63 7.27 22.06
N GLY A 74 -34.75 6.60 22.81
CA GLY A 74 -35.06 5.33 23.47
C GLY A 74 -35.18 4.14 22.50
N GLN A 75 -34.29 3.16 22.66
CA GLN A 75 -34.22 1.90 21.88
C GLN A 75 -34.30 2.06 20.35
N GLU A 76 -33.16 2.38 19.75
CA GLU A 76 -32.94 2.18 18.31
C GLU A 76 -33.33 0.75 17.90
N SER A 77 -34.13 0.62 16.85
CA SER A 77 -34.48 -0.70 16.34
C SER A 77 -33.23 -1.39 15.80
N VAL A 78 -33.12 -2.71 15.95
CA VAL A 78 -32.01 -3.48 15.38
C VAL A 78 -31.87 -3.23 13.87
N VAL A 79 -32.98 -2.94 13.19
CA VAL A 79 -33.04 -2.65 11.75
C VAL A 79 -32.34 -1.34 11.40
N GLU A 80 -32.67 -0.23 12.07
CA GLU A 80 -32.05 1.08 11.82
C GLU A 80 -30.54 1.02 12.03
N ARG A 81 -30.11 0.39 13.12
CA ARG A 81 -28.70 0.23 13.45
C ARG A 81 -27.93 -0.55 12.38
N VAL A 82 -28.52 -1.62 11.87
CA VAL A 82 -27.87 -2.43 10.81
C VAL A 82 -27.86 -1.66 9.49
N LYS A 83 -28.92 -0.91 9.15
CA LYS A 83 -28.92 -0.02 7.97
C LYS A 83 -27.81 1.02 8.06
N GLU A 84 -27.72 1.73 9.19
CA GLU A 84 -26.64 2.71 9.42
C GLU A 84 -25.26 2.05 9.31
N PHE A 85 -25.08 0.85 9.88
CA PHE A 85 -23.83 0.12 9.77
C PHE A 85 -23.46 -0.26 8.33
N MET A 86 -24.45 -0.55 7.48
CA MET A 86 -24.24 -1.02 6.09
C MET A 86 -23.97 0.12 5.09
N GLU A 87 -23.92 1.36 5.55
CA GLU A 87 -23.70 2.54 4.72
C GLU A 87 -22.38 3.23 5.07
N VAL A 88 -21.71 3.79 4.06
CA VAL A 88 -20.57 4.70 4.29
C VAL A 88 -21.13 6.05 4.71
N HIS A 89 -20.67 6.53 5.86
CA HIS A 89 -21.09 7.83 6.40
C HIS A 89 -20.15 8.95 5.97
N ARG A 90 -20.42 10.17 6.45
CA ARG A 90 -19.52 11.32 6.30
C ARG A 90 -18.09 10.90 6.64
N LEU A 91 -17.16 11.16 5.73
CA LEU A 91 -15.76 10.87 5.89
C LEU A 91 -15.13 11.77 6.97
N ARG A 92 -14.09 11.26 7.60
CA ARG A 92 -13.24 11.98 8.55
C ARG A 92 -12.05 12.58 7.81
N HIS A 93 -11.60 13.75 8.24
CA HIS A 93 -10.41 14.38 7.69
C HIS A 93 -9.41 14.74 8.78
N ALA A 94 -8.12 14.64 8.47
CA ALA A 94 -7.04 14.98 9.38
C ALA A 94 -7.20 16.38 10.00
N ALA A 95 -7.65 17.37 9.22
CA ALA A 95 -7.91 18.74 9.72
C ALA A 95 -8.98 18.78 10.83
N GLU A 96 -10.06 18.02 10.70
CA GLU A 96 -11.10 17.92 11.73
C GLU A 96 -10.57 17.21 12.99
N THR A 97 -9.76 16.16 12.78
CA THR A 97 -9.09 15.43 13.86
C THR A 97 -8.13 16.34 14.62
N ILE A 98 -7.31 17.14 13.94
CA ILE A 98 -6.39 18.12 14.54
C ILE A 98 -7.17 19.15 15.35
N ALA A 99 -8.23 19.73 14.79
CA ALA A 99 -9.03 20.75 15.49
C ALA A 99 -9.65 20.19 16.79
N GLU A 100 -10.10 18.94 16.76
CA GLU A 100 -10.63 18.28 17.95
C GLU A 100 -9.55 17.98 18.99
N LEU A 101 -8.35 17.59 18.57
CA LEU A 101 -7.22 17.37 19.47
C LEU A 101 -6.70 18.67 20.09
N GLN A 102 -6.65 19.78 19.34
CA GLN A 102 -6.31 21.10 19.86
C GLN A 102 -7.35 21.57 20.90
N LYS A 103 -8.63 21.27 20.67
CA LYS A 103 -9.69 21.52 21.65
C LYS A 103 -9.47 20.68 22.92
N GLN A 104 -9.12 19.40 22.78
CA GLN A 104 -8.78 18.54 23.92
C GLN A 104 -7.56 19.07 24.70
N GLU A 105 -6.48 19.47 24.02
CA GLU A 105 -5.32 20.12 24.64
C GLU A 105 -5.74 21.38 25.41
N SER A 106 -6.61 22.22 24.83
CA SER A 106 -7.13 23.42 25.49
C SER A 106 -7.90 23.14 26.78
N TYR A 107 -8.58 21.99 26.90
CA TYR A 107 -9.24 21.58 28.15
C TYR A 107 -8.21 21.21 29.21
N ALA A 108 -7.16 20.49 28.84
CA ALA A 108 -6.06 20.16 29.74
C ALA A 108 -5.32 21.42 30.23
N LEU A 109 -5.04 22.37 29.33
CA LEU A 109 -4.38 23.64 29.67
C LEU A 109 -5.23 24.55 30.59
N ARG A 110 -6.55 24.32 30.65
CA ARG A 110 -7.47 24.96 31.60
C ARG A 110 -7.65 24.18 32.91
N GLY A 111 -6.89 23.09 33.11
CA GLY A 111 -6.97 22.23 34.29
C GLY A 111 -8.13 21.23 34.29
N THR A 112 -8.87 21.11 33.18
CA THR A 112 -10.05 20.25 33.07
C THR A 112 -9.75 18.94 32.34
N PHE A 113 -8.80 18.15 32.86
CA PHE A 113 -8.35 16.90 32.24
C PHE A 113 -9.46 15.85 32.06
N SER A 114 -10.50 15.85 32.90
CA SER A 114 -11.66 14.94 32.75
C SER A 114 -12.48 15.17 31.48
N LEU A 115 -12.46 16.40 30.94
CA LEU A 115 -13.15 16.73 29.70
C LEU A 115 -12.43 16.16 28.47
N VAL A 116 -11.13 15.89 28.55
CA VAL A 116 -10.35 15.28 27.46
C VAL A 116 -10.91 13.91 27.11
N ASP A 117 -11.01 13.00 28.08
CA ASP A 117 -11.56 11.66 27.86
C ASP A 117 -13.05 11.68 27.49
N THR A 118 -13.80 12.66 28.02
CA THR A 118 -15.22 12.83 27.71
C THR A 118 -15.40 13.22 26.25
N GLU A 119 -14.64 14.21 25.78
CA GLU A 119 -14.74 14.69 24.40
C GLU A 119 -14.18 13.65 23.42
N ALA A 120 -13.10 12.96 23.77
CA ALA A 120 -12.55 11.87 22.96
C ALA A 120 -13.57 10.74 22.71
N ARG A 121 -14.32 10.34 23.75
CA ARG A 121 -15.41 9.35 23.60
C ARG A 121 -16.56 9.87 22.75
N LYS A 122 -16.89 11.15 22.91
CA LYS A 122 -17.98 11.80 22.18
C LYS A 122 -17.68 11.93 20.69
N THR A 123 -16.45 12.25 20.30
CA THR A 123 -16.05 12.53 18.91
C THR A 123 -15.45 11.30 18.21
N GLY A 124 -14.96 10.34 18.98
CA GLY A 124 -14.18 9.20 18.50
C GLY A 124 -12.71 9.54 18.20
N VAL A 125 -12.26 10.75 18.56
CA VAL A 125 -10.89 11.22 18.33
C VAL A 125 -10.08 11.09 19.62
N LYS A 126 -9.03 10.28 19.59
CA LYS A 126 -8.10 10.13 20.71
C LYS A 126 -6.70 9.89 20.18
N ASP A 127 -5.80 10.79 20.54
CA ASP A 127 -4.38 10.66 20.23
C ASP A 127 -3.62 10.12 21.44
N LYS A 128 -2.99 8.95 21.30
CA LYS A 128 -2.14 8.37 22.35
C LYS A 128 -0.88 9.20 22.56
N TYR A 129 -0.38 9.84 21.49
CA TYR A 129 0.78 10.71 21.54
C TYR A 129 0.49 11.90 22.47
N LEU A 130 -0.54 12.69 22.16
CA LEU A 130 -1.03 13.76 23.03
C LEU A 130 -1.34 13.27 24.44
N SER A 131 -2.04 12.14 24.58
CA SER A 131 -2.43 11.59 25.89
C SER A 131 -1.21 11.36 26.80
N SER A 132 -0.07 10.97 26.25
CA SER A 132 1.16 10.72 27.01
C SER A 132 1.71 12.02 27.62
N PHE A 133 1.75 13.11 26.86
CA PHE A 133 2.17 14.43 27.35
C PHE A 133 1.17 15.00 28.35
N LEU A 134 -0.13 14.88 28.07
CA LEU A 134 -1.16 15.36 29.00
C LEU A 134 -1.12 14.63 30.34
N ALA A 135 -0.78 13.34 30.35
CA ALA A 135 -0.59 12.59 31.59
C ALA A 135 0.60 13.10 32.41
N VAL A 136 1.75 13.36 31.76
CA VAL A 136 2.93 13.97 32.42
C VAL A 136 2.58 15.35 32.96
N LEU A 137 1.88 16.17 32.18
CA LEU A 137 1.47 17.52 32.55
C LEU A 137 0.57 17.50 33.80
N LYS A 138 -0.39 16.58 33.82
CA LYS A 138 -1.30 16.39 34.96
C LYS A 138 -0.56 15.98 36.22
N ASP A 139 0.30 14.97 36.14
CA ASP A 139 1.04 14.43 37.28
C ASP A 139 1.99 15.48 37.91
N GLN A 140 2.70 16.23 37.06
CA GLN A 140 3.58 17.32 37.52
C GLN A 140 2.79 18.45 38.17
N ALA A 141 1.64 18.83 37.60
CA ALA A 141 0.78 19.86 38.16
C ALA A 141 0.20 19.44 39.53
N GLU A 142 -0.34 18.22 39.64
CA GLU A 142 -0.87 17.68 40.90
C GLU A 142 0.22 17.59 41.98
N THR A 143 1.42 17.13 41.63
CA THR A 143 2.56 17.02 42.55
C THR A 143 3.01 18.39 43.09
N GLN A 144 3.07 19.41 42.24
CA GLN A 144 3.52 20.75 42.66
C GLN A 144 2.44 21.52 43.44
N LEU A 145 1.16 21.40 43.06
CA LEU A 145 0.04 22.00 43.80
C LEU A 145 -0.10 21.39 45.20
N ALA A 146 0.20 20.09 45.36
CA ALA A 146 0.24 19.46 46.67
C ALA A 146 1.35 20.03 47.58
N ARG A 147 2.44 20.54 47.00
CA ARG A 147 3.58 21.13 47.75
C ARG A 147 3.41 22.63 48.03
N SER A 148 2.61 23.35 47.25
CA SER A 148 2.38 24.79 47.41
C SER A 148 0.98 25.18 46.93
N SER A 149 0.09 25.55 47.86
CA SER A 149 -1.32 25.88 47.55
C SER A 149 -1.54 27.33 47.07
N LYS A 150 -0.48 28.14 46.97
CA LYS A 150 -0.59 29.58 46.64
C LYS A 150 -0.60 29.87 45.13
N GLN A 151 -0.33 28.89 44.28
CA GLN A 151 -0.25 29.07 42.83
C GLN A 151 -1.54 28.62 42.13
N SER A 152 -2.03 29.41 41.18
CA SER A 152 -3.12 29.04 40.28
C SER A 152 -2.75 27.77 39.50
N SER A 153 -3.62 26.75 39.53
CA SER A 153 -3.40 25.48 38.82
C SER A 153 -3.22 25.68 37.32
N VAL A 154 -4.00 26.59 36.74
CA VAL A 154 -3.95 26.92 35.31
C VAL A 154 -2.63 27.56 34.92
N ASP A 155 -2.13 28.52 35.72
CA ASP A 155 -0.88 29.20 35.41
C ASP A 155 0.34 28.29 35.59
N LEU A 156 0.27 27.36 36.54
CA LEU A 156 1.26 26.30 36.67
C LEU A 156 1.26 25.37 35.45
N ILE A 157 0.09 24.90 35.00
CA ILE A 157 -0.03 24.03 33.84
C ILE A 157 0.54 24.71 32.58
N ARG A 158 0.26 26.00 32.37
CA ARG A 158 0.84 26.75 31.24
C ARG A 158 2.37 26.82 31.32
N LYS A 159 2.94 27.10 32.49
CA LYS A 159 4.41 27.10 32.67
C LYS A 159 5.03 25.73 32.45
N LEU A 160 4.36 24.66 32.87
CA LEU A 160 4.83 23.30 32.62
C LEU A 160 4.78 22.96 31.12
N ARG A 161 3.74 23.41 30.41
CA ARG A 161 3.59 23.24 28.96
C ARG A 161 4.71 23.91 28.16
N GLU A 162 5.30 25.01 28.65
CA GLU A 162 6.45 25.69 28.01
C GLU A 162 7.71 24.81 27.97
N ASN A 163 7.83 23.80 28.84
CA ASN A 163 8.95 22.85 28.85
C ASN A 163 8.71 21.61 27.97
N MET A 164 7.60 21.56 27.23
CA MET A 164 7.25 20.46 26.34
C MET A 164 7.48 20.84 24.86
N PRO A 165 7.53 19.87 23.94
CA PRO A 165 7.62 20.14 22.51
C PRO A 165 6.54 21.11 22.02
N GLU A 166 6.84 21.84 20.94
CA GLU A 166 5.90 22.81 20.36
C GLU A 166 4.57 22.14 19.99
N ARG A 167 4.64 21.00 19.28
CA ARG A 167 3.47 20.18 18.92
C ARG A 167 3.40 18.96 19.84
N LEU A 168 2.26 18.78 20.50
CA LEU A 168 1.98 17.57 21.31
C LEU A 168 1.06 16.58 20.62
N ILE A 169 0.58 16.92 19.43
CA ILE A 169 -0.30 16.08 18.61
C ILE A 169 0.56 15.18 17.73
N ASN A 170 0.10 13.96 17.48
CA ASN A 170 0.70 13.00 16.55
C ASN A 170 1.20 13.72 15.27
N PRO A 171 2.53 13.72 15.00
CA PRO A 171 3.12 14.40 13.85
C PRO A 171 2.63 13.84 12.51
N GLY A 172 2.19 12.57 12.47
CA GLY A 172 1.64 11.94 11.27
C GLY A 172 0.39 12.62 10.71
N LEU A 173 -0.33 13.41 11.52
CA LEU A 173 -1.49 14.20 11.05
C LEU A 173 -1.08 15.45 10.26
N PHE A 174 0.18 15.88 10.34
CA PHE A 174 0.67 17.10 9.71
C PHE A 174 1.51 16.85 8.45
N ILE A 175 1.74 15.58 8.09
CA ILE A 175 2.45 15.22 6.87
C ILE A 175 1.69 15.82 5.68
N HIS A 176 2.39 16.64 4.90
CA HIS A 176 1.79 17.34 3.76
C HIS A 176 1.23 16.33 2.74
N GLU A 177 0.09 16.67 2.13
CA GLU A 177 -0.64 15.84 1.15
C GLU A 177 -1.18 14.50 1.66
N LEU A 178 -1.06 14.21 2.97
CA LEU A 178 -1.57 12.99 3.59
C LEU A 178 -2.76 13.29 4.51
N ASP A 179 -3.89 12.63 4.26
CA ASP A 179 -5.02 12.59 5.18
C ASP A 179 -5.04 11.26 5.92
N ALA A 180 -4.49 11.24 7.14
CA ALA A 180 -4.39 10.03 7.96
C ALA A 180 -5.72 9.25 8.14
N ASN A 181 -6.86 9.93 8.07
CA ASN A 181 -8.17 9.31 8.18
C ASN A 181 -8.63 8.64 6.87
N GLN A 182 -8.20 9.14 5.71
CA GLN A 182 -8.57 8.60 4.38
C GLN A 182 -7.47 7.73 3.76
N ASP A 183 -6.22 7.90 4.20
CA ASP A 183 -5.03 7.30 3.59
C ASP A 183 -4.47 6.14 4.43
N THR A 184 -5.33 5.56 5.27
CA THR A 184 -5.10 4.30 5.98
C THR A 184 -5.98 3.21 5.34
N PRO A 185 -5.55 2.62 4.21
CA PRO A 185 -6.40 1.75 3.39
C PRO A 185 -6.82 0.47 4.13
N VAL A 186 -7.86 -0.22 3.62
CA VAL A 186 -8.43 -1.39 4.31
C VAL A 186 -7.39 -2.52 4.36
N GLU A 187 -6.91 -2.89 5.53
CA GLU A 187 -5.98 -4.02 5.64
C GLU A 187 -6.73 -5.36 5.47
N ILE A 188 -6.64 -5.94 4.27
CA ILE A 188 -7.48 -7.09 3.85
C ILE A 188 -7.14 -8.39 4.58
N LEU A 189 -5.91 -8.58 5.06
CA LEU A 189 -5.53 -9.75 5.86
C LEU A 189 -6.30 -9.76 7.19
N HIS A 190 -6.35 -8.63 7.87
CA HIS A 190 -7.00 -8.43 9.17
C HIS A 190 -8.51 -8.34 9.02
N VAL A 191 -9.00 -7.71 7.97
CA VAL A 191 -10.44 -7.50 7.78
C VAL A 191 -11.12 -8.77 7.26
N ILE A 192 -10.56 -9.42 6.24
CA ILE A 192 -11.17 -10.60 5.60
C ILE A 192 -10.71 -11.89 6.28
N LEU A 193 -9.41 -12.23 6.24
CA LEU A 193 -8.92 -13.55 6.68
C LEU A 193 -8.96 -13.69 8.21
N LEU A 194 -8.23 -12.83 8.94
CA LEU A 194 -8.19 -12.80 10.40
C LEU A 194 -9.41 -12.07 11.01
N GLY A 195 -10.36 -11.66 10.18
CA GLY A 195 -11.60 -11.00 10.55
C GLY A 195 -12.80 -11.86 10.22
N VAL A 196 -13.50 -11.54 9.13
CA VAL A 196 -14.76 -12.17 8.74
C VAL A 196 -14.63 -13.70 8.64
N ALA A 197 -13.63 -14.21 7.92
CA ALA A 197 -13.43 -15.64 7.73
C ALA A 197 -13.09 -16.37 9.04
N LYS A 198 -12.23 -15.77 9.87
CA LYS A 198 -11.95 -16.27 11.22
C LYS A 198 -13.21 -16.38 12.08
N TYR A 199 -14.07 -15.37 12.02
CA TYR A 199 -15.33 -15.40 12.77
C TYR A 199 -16.28 -16.47 12.25
N PHE A 200 -16.45 -16.56 10.93
CA PHE A 200 -17.32 -17.53 10.30
C PHE A 200 -16.83 -18.96 10.54
N TRP A 201 -15.53 -19.24 10.41
CA TRP A 201 -14.97 -20.57 10.63
C TRP A 201 -15.14 -21.05 12.05
N ARG A 202 -14.84 -20.18 13.02
CA ARG A 202 -15.00 -20.51 14.44
C ARG A 202 -16.44 -20.86 14.77
N ASP A 203 -17.39 -20.11 14.22
CA ASP A 203 -18.80 -20.39 14.39
C ASP A 203 -19.19 -21.71 13.69
N ALA A 204 -18.84 -21.89 12.41
CA ALA A 204 -19.15 -23.08 11.63
C ALA A 204 -18.69 -24.37 12.33
N VAL A 205 -17.46 -24.40 12.84
CA VAL A 205 -16.91 -25.52 13.62
C VAL A 205 -17.62 -25.69 14.96
N SER A 206 -18.00 -24.60 15.63
CA SER A 206 -18.69 -24.67 16.93
C SER A 206 -20.10 -25.24 16.84
N ARG A 207 -20.78 -25.08 15.69
CA ARG A 207 -22.11 -25.63 15.42
C ARG A 207 -22.10 -27.15 15.21
N GLN A 208 -20.95 -27.72 14.84
CA GLN A 208 -20.87 -29.14 14.53
C GLN A 208 -20.89 -29.99 15.80
N SER A 209 -21.68 -31.06 15.75
CA SER A 209 -21.60 -32.17 16.71
C SER A 209 -20.24 -32.87 16.60
N THR A 210 -19.95 -33.80 17.53
CA THR A 210 -18.74 -34.62 17.44
C THR A 210 -18.67 -35.36 16.10
N ALA A 211 -19.78 -35.97 15.66
CA ALA A 211 -19.87 -36.64 14.37
C ALA A 211 -19.68 -35.68 13.18
N GLY A 212 -20.33 -34.51 13.21
CA GLY A 212 -20.17 -33.49 12.15
C GLY A 212 -18.75 -32.94 12.06
N LYS A 213 -18.01 -32.87 13.19
CA LYS A 213 -16.58 -32.52 13.18
C LYS A 213 -15.73 -33.61 12.54
N GLU A 214 -16.01 -34.88 12.79
CA GLU A 214 -15.29 -35.97 12.11
C GLU A 214 -15.60 -35.99 10.62
N GLU A 215 -16.84 -35.74 10.21
CA GLU A 215 -17.21 -35.60 8.81
C GLU A 215 -16.48 -34.41 8.16
N LEU A 216 -16.47 -33.24 8.79
CA LEU A 216 -15.75 -32.06 8.29
C LEU A 216 -14.25 -32.35 8.15
N LYS A 217 -13.61 -33.03 9.11
CA LYS A 217 -12.21 -33.43 9.00
C LYS A 217 -11.98 -34.38 7.83
N ALA A 218 -12.87 -35.37 7.65
CA ALA A 218 -12.79 -36.32 6.55
C ALA A 218 -12.87 -35.60 5.20
N ARG A 219 -13.85 -34.70 5.03
CA ARG A 219 -14.01 -33.87 3.82
C ARG A 219 -12.80 -32.99 3.53
N ILE A 220 -12.22 -32.36 4.55
CA ILE A 220 -10.99 -31.57 4.39
C ILE A 220 -9.82 -32.44 3.93
N ASN A 221 -9.65 -33.63 4.54
CA ASN A 221 -8.54 -34.52 4.23
C ASN A 221 -8.68 -35.18 2.84
N SER A 222 -9.90 -35.41 2.36
CA SER A 222 -10.16 -36.07 1.08
C SER A 222 -10.28 -35.11 -0.10
N LEU A 223 -10.31 -33.79 0.14
CA LEU A 223 -10.44 -32.80 -0.91
C LEU A 223 -9.13 -32.71 -1.73
N ASP A 224 -9.23 -32.91 -3.04
CA ASP A 224 -8.14 -32.61 -3.95
C ASP A 224 -8.02 -31.09 -4.13
N VAL A 225 -6.85 -30.57 -3.76
CA VAL A 225 -6.52 -29.13 -3.81
C VAL A 225 -5.41 -28.83 -4.83
N SER A 226 -5.08 -29.79 -5.70
CA SER A 226 -4.03 -29.64 -6.72
C SER A 226 -4.23 -28.39 -7.60
N GLY A 227 -5.48 -28.08 -7.96
CA GLY A 227 -5.85 -26.90 -8.74
C GLY A 227 -5.81 -25.56 -7.99
N LEU A 228 -5.58 -25.55 -6.67
CA LEU A 228 -5.58 -24.34 -5.83
C LEU A 228 -4.17 -23.88 -5.43
N ASN A 229 -3.12 -24.56 -5.91
CA ASN A 229 -1.74 -24.33 -5.48
C ASN A 229 -1.59 -24.39 -3.94
N LEU A 230 -2.31 -25.32 -3.31
CA LEU A 230 -2.25 -25.59 -1.86
C LEU A 230 -1.59 -26.94 -1.62
N GLY A 231 -0.85 -27.05 -0.51
CA GLY A 231 -0.45 -28.37 0.01
C GLY A 231 -1.65 -29.13 0.59
N PRO A 232 -1.54 -30.45 0.82
CA PRO A 232 -2.61 -31.24 1.42
C PRO A 232 -3.12 -30.63 2.73
N LEU A 233 -4.45 -30.47 2.81
CA LEU A 233 -5.08 -29.87 3.98
C LEU A 233 -5.11 -30.85 5.15
N ARG A 234 -4.99 -30.33 6.37
CA ARG A 234 -5.00 -31.11 7.60
C ARG A 234 -6.28 -30.83 8.38
N GLY A 235 -7.31 -31.64 8.16
CA GLY A 235 -8.63 -31.50 8.79
C GLY A 235 -8.53 -31.44 10.31
N THR A 236 -7.72 -32.30 10.92
CA THR A 236 -7.46 -32.29 12.37
C THR A 236 -7.00 -30.91 12.84
N THR A 237 -6.05 -30.29 12.14
CA THR A 237 -5.53 -28.97 12.49
C THR A 237 -6.59 -27.89 12.33
N LEU A 238 -7.24 -27.82 11.17
CA LEU A 238 -8.19 -26.75 10.84
C LEU A 238 -9.45 -26.80 11.74
N VAL A 239 -9.85 -27.98 12.19
CA VAL A 239 -11.05 -28.15 13.05
C VAL A 239 -10.71 -28.05 14.54
N GLN A 240 -9.66 -28.73 15.03
CA GLN A 240 -9.35 -28.71 16.47
C GLN A 240 -8.79 -27.35 16.93
N TYR A 241 -7.98 -26.71 16.10
CA TYR A 241 -7.31 -25.46 16.42
C TYR A 241 -7.97 -24.24 15.78
N ALA A 242 -9.27 -24.31 15.47
CA ALA A 242 -10.05 -23.26 14.80
C ALA A 242 -9.93 -21.85 15.43
N LYS A 243 -9.50 -21.75 16.70
CA LYS A 243 -9.29 -20.48 17.42
C LYS A 243 -7.90 -19.85 17.23
N SER A 244 -6.90 -20.63 16.80
CA SER A 244 -5.48 -20.24 16.72
C SER A 244 -4.89 -20.39 15.32
N LEU A 245 -5.74 -20.44 14.29
CA LEU A 245 -5.34 -20.49 12.89
C LEU A 245 -4.75 -19.15 12.43
N THR A 246 -3.94 -19.24 11.38
CA THR A 246 -3.22 -18.13 10.75
C THR A 246 -3.90 -17.65 9.46
N GLY A 247 -3.43 -16.55 8.87
CA GLY A 247 -3.95 -16.03 7.60
C GLY A 247 -3.90 -17.06 6.47
N ARG A 248 -2.80 -17.82 6.38
CA ARG A 248 -2.63 -18.93 5.41
C ARG A 248 -3.72 -19.98 5.54
N ASP A 249 -4.05 -20.38 6.77
CA ASP A 249 -5.09 -21.38 7.02
C ASP A 249 -6.46 -20.86 6.58
N PHE A 250 -6.80 -19.61 6.89
CA PHE A 250 -8.06 -19.00 6.49
C PHE A 250 -8.15 -18.79 4.98
N ARG A 251 -7.03 -18.50 4.29
CA ARG A 251 -6.98 -18.46 2.83
C ARG A 251 -7.34 -19.81 2.21
N ALA A 252 -6.85 -20.92 2.78
CA ALA A 252 -7.22 -22.26 2.32
C ALA A 252 -8.70 -22.59 2.63
N ILE A 253 -9.17 -22.22 3.82
CA ILE A 253 -10.56 -22.44 4.25
C ILE A 253 -11.55 -21.69 3.36
N ILE A 254 -11.32 -20.43 3.00
CA ILE A 254 -12.27 -19.67 2.17
C ILE A 254 -12.37 -20.26 0.76
N GLN A 255 -11.25 -20.71 0.19
CA GLN A 255 -11.22 -21.31 -1.16
C GLN A 255 -11.94 -22.66 -1.22
N THR A 256 -11.92 -23.42 -0.11
CA THR A 256 -12.48 -24.77 -0.05
C THR A 256 -13.83 -24.86 0.67
N GLY A 257 -14.19 -23.79 1.40
CA GLY A 257 -15.36 -23.67 2.26
C GLY A 257 -16.67 -24.11 1.61
N PRO A 258 -17.02 -23.63 0.40
CA PRO A 258 -18.24 -24.03 -0.30
C PRO A 258 -18.37 -25.56 -0.45
N ILE A 259 -17.26 -26.25 -0.70
CA ILE A 259 -17.24 -27.70 -0.93
C ILE A 259 -17.32 -28.45 0.39
N ILE A 260 -16.48 -28.09 1.36
CA ILE A 260 -16.35 -28.85 2.61
C ILE A 260 -17.53 -28.62 3.58
N LEU A 261 -18.18 -27.45 3.53
CA LEU A 261 -19.27 -27.07 4.44
C LEU A 261 -20.67 -27.41 3.91
N HIS A 262 -20.80 -27.81 2.64
CA HIS A 262 -22.09 -28.08 2.03
C HIS A 262 -22.91 -29.13 2.81
N GLY A 263 -24.13 -28.78 3.24
CA GLY A 263 -24.99 -29.66 4.02
C GLY A 263 -24.61 -29.81 5.50
N LEU A 264 -23.52 -29.19 5.97
CA LEU A 264 -23.13 -29.17 7.40
C LEU A 264 -23.63 -27.92 8.13
N LEU A 265 -24.10 -26.90 7.40
CA LEU A 265 -24.53 -25.63 7.95
C LEU A 265 -25.99 -25.34 7.57
N PRO A 266 -26.73 -24.57 8.42
CA PRO A 266 -28.04 -24.06 8.03
C PRO A 266 -27.94 -23.22 6.73
N PRO A 267 -28.97 -23.23 5.87
CA PRO A 267 -28.91 -22.55 4.57
C PRO A 267 -28.46 -21.10 4.62
N CYS A 268 -29.02 -20.27 5.51
CA CYS A 268 -28.63 -18.86 5.63
C CYS A 268 -27.16 -18.64 6.04
N VAL A 269 -26.58 -19.56 6.83
CA VAL A 269 -25.17 -19.53 7.22
C VAL A 269 -24.30 -19.92 6.04
N PHE A 270 -24.70 -20.93 5.29
CA PHE A 270 -23.99 -21.39 4.11
C PHE A 270 -23.99 -20.32 3.00
N GLU A 271 -25.11 -19.62 2.78
CA GLU A 271 -25.18 -18.49 1.85
C GLU A 271 -24.20 -17.37 2.21
N ALA A 272 -24.04 -17.03 3.49
CA ALA A 272 -23.05 -16.05 3.92
C ALA A 272 -21.61 -16.52 3.65
N TRP A 273 -21.34 -17.83 3.77
CA TRP A 273 -20.06 -18.42 3.38
C TRP A 273 -19.81 -18.32 1.87
N LEU A 274 -20.80 -18.63 1.03
CA LEU A 274 -20.69 -18.48 -0.42
C LEU A 274 -20.41 -17.02 -0.80
N ALA A 275 -21.12 -16.07 -0.20
CA ALA A 275 -20.90 -14.65 -0.43
C ALA A 275 -19.48 -14.20 -0.02
N LEU A 276 -18.96 -14.71 1.11
CA LEU A 276 -17.57 -14.45 1.53
C LEU A 276 -16.57 -15.02 0.51
N SER A 277 -16.82 -16.23 0.01
CA SER A 277 -16.01 -16.87 -1.03
C SER A 277 -16.06 -16.15 -2.39
N HIS A 278 -17.02 -15.24 -2.62
CA HIS A 278 -17.00 -14.33 -3.77
C HIS A 278 -16.24 -13.02 -3.52
N VAL A 279 -16.30 -12.46 -2.30
CA VAL A 279 -15.56 -11.23 -1.96
C VAL A 279 -14.06 -11.48 -1.91
N ALA A 280 -13.63 -12.59 -1.31
CA ALA A 280 -12.21 -12.89 -1.13
C ALA A 280 -11.40 -12.91 -2.44
N PRO A 281 -11.78 -13.64 -3.51
CA PRO A 281 -10.98 -13.65 -4.73
C PRO A 281 -10.88 -12.26 -5.36
N LEU A 282 -11.93 -11.42 -5.28
CA LEU A 282 -11.88 -10.04 -5.77
C LEU A 282 -10.92 -9.17 -4.96
N ALA A 283 -10.97 -9.27 -3.63
CA ALA A 283 -10.11 -8.47 -2.75
C ALA A 283 -8.62 -8.85 -2.81
N PHE A 284 -8.30 -10.10 -3.17
CA PHE A 284 -6.92 -10.60 -3.21
C PHE A 284 -6.35 -10.72 -4.65
N GLN A 285 -6.98 -10.10 -5.66
CA GLN A 285 -6.41 -10.04 -7.01
C GLN A 285 -5.16 -9.14 -7.01
N GLN A 286 -4.13 -9.57 -7.74
CA GLN A 286 -2.88 -8.82 -7.88
C GLN A 286 -2.96 -7.73 -8.96
N GLU A 287 -3.86 -7.90 -9.92
CA GLU A 287 -4.02 -7.04 -11.08
C GLU A 287 -5.51 -6.81 -11.31
N ILE A 288 -5.86 -5.62 -11.80
CA ILE A 288 -7.21 -5.20 -12.16
C ILE A 288 -7.13 -4.66 -13.58
N ASP A 289 -7.74 -5.36 -14.54
CA ASP A 289 -7.70 -4.99 -15.96
C ASP A 289 -8.54 -3.73 -16.24
N ASP A 290 -9.74 -3.67 -15.66
CA ASP A 290 -10.70 -2.58 -15.84
C ASP A 290 -11.33 -2.23 -14.48
N MET A 291 -10.98 -1.06 -13.97
CA MET A 291 -11.43 -0.56 -12.68
C MET A 291 -12.95 -0.28 -12.67
N ASP A 292 -13.52 0.16 -13.79
CA ASP A 292 -14.94 0.54 -13.88
C ASP A 292 -15.85 -0.70 -14.01
N VAL A 293 -15.32 -1.85 -14.44
CA VAL A 293 -16.00 -3.15 -14.37
C VAL A 293 -15.78 -3.81 -13.00
N TYR A 294 -14.56 -3.74 -12.47
CA TYR A 294 -14.18 -4.39 -11.22
C TYR A 294 -14.92 -3.81 -10.01
N LEU A 295 -14.95 -2.48 -9.86
CA LEU A 295 -15.49 -1.83 -8.66
C LEU A 295 -17.00 -2.12 -8.44
N PRO A 296 -17.89 -2.02 -9.44
CA PRO A 296 -19.30 -2.39 -9.27
C PRO A 296 -19.48 -3.85 -8.87
N ARG A 297 -18.66 -4.76 -9.41
CA ARG A 297 -18.68 -6.18 -9.05
C ARG A 297 -18.28 -6.37 -7.58
N LEU A 298 -17.19 -5.73 -7.14
CA LEU A 298 -16.75 -5.78 -5.75
C LEU A 298 -17.81 -5.21 -4.79
N VAL A 299 -18.37 -4.05 -5.10
CA VAL A 299 -19.45 -3.42 -4.31
C VAL A 299 -20.64 -4.36 -4.20
N SER A 300 -21.08 -4.95 -5.31
CA SER A 300 -22.19 -5.91 -5.31
C SER A 300 -21.86 -7.16 -4.47
N SER A 301 -20.64 -7.69 -4.55
CA SER A 301 -20.23 -8.84 -3.74
C SER A 301 -20.18 -8.52 -2.25
N ILE A 302 -19.70 -7.33 -1.85
CA ILE A 302 -19.68 -6.88 -0.47
C ILE A 302 -21.13 -6.71 0.05
N ASN A 303 -22.00 -6.07 -0.74
CA ASN A 303 -23.41 -5.91 -0.39
C ASN A 303 -24.10 -7.26 -0.20
N ASN A 304 -23.87 -8.22 -1.09
CA ASN A 304 -24.42 -9.57 -0.97
C ASN A 304 -23.89 -10.28 0.29
N LEU A 305 -22.60 -10.13 0.62
CA LEU A 305 -22.04 -10.67 1.86
C LEU A 305 -22.73 -10.08 3.09
N LEU A 306 -22.89 -8.76 3.16
CA LEU A 306 -23.54 -8.11 4.30
C LEU A 306 -25.02 -8.51 4.41
N GLN A 307 -25.75 -8.58 3.29
CA GLN A 307 -27.14 -9.03 3.26
C GLN A 307 -27.30 -10.49 3.71
N ALA A 308 -26.46 -11.41 3.21
CA ALA A 308 -26.46 -12.79 3.68
C ALA A 308 -26.09 -12.90 5.17
N THR A 309 -25.16 -12.06 5.63
CA THR A 309 -24.74 -12.02 7.04
C THR A 309 -25.85 -11.53 7.96
N VAL A 310 -26.68 -10.56 7.55
CA VAL A 310 -27.82 -10.12 8.38
C VAL A 310 -28.91 -11.18 8.48
N LEU A 311 -29.18 -11.91 7.39
CA LEU A 311 -30.12 -13.04 7.38
C LEU A 311 -29.66 -14.19 8.28
N TRP A 312 -28.34 -14.36 8.42
CA TRP A 312 -27.78 -15.24 9.43
C TRP A 312 -27.96 -14.64 10.84
N SER A 313 -27.42 -13.46 11.11
CA SER A 313 -27.59 -12.77 12.40
C SER A 313 -27.16 -11.31 12.37
N ALA A 314 -28.05 -10.41 12.79
CA ALA A 314 -27.75 -8.99 13.02
C ALA A 314 -26.66 -8.75 14.11
N GLN A 315 -26.27 -9.76 14.88
CA GLN A 315 -25.19 -9.63 15.88
C GLN A 315 -23.81 -9.53 15.26
N TRP A 316 -23.62 -9.98 14.02
CA TRP A 316 -22.35 -9.84 13.28
C TRP A 316 -21.95 -8.38 13.09
N PHE A 317 -22.93 -7.48 13.01
CA PHE A 317 -22.78 -6.03 12.90
C PHE A 317 -22.32 -5.37 14.21
N ASN A 318 -22.00 -6.16 15.25
CA ASN A 318 -21.19 -5.71 16.40
C ASN A 318 -19.68 -5.82 16.14
N LYS A 319 -19.26 -6.38 14.98
CA LYS A 319 -17.86 -6.52 14.59
C LYS A 319 -17.51 -5.45 13.56
N PRO A 320 -16.73 -4.42 13.92
CA PRO A 320 -16.39 -3.30 13.04
C PRO A 320 -15.83 -3.68 11.66
N LYS A 321 -15.12 -4.80 11.56
CA LYS A 321 -14.51 -5.29 10.31
C LYS A 321 -15.52 -5.44 9.17
N PHE A 322 -16.79 -5.75 9.44
CA PHE A 322 -17.81 -5.81 8.39
C PHE A 322 -18.13 -4.43 7.79
N HIS A 323 -18.08 -3.36 8.59
CA HIS A 323 -18.29 -2.00 8.09
C HIS A 323 -17.04 -1.49 7.37
N VAL A 324 -15.85 -1.79 7.90
CA VAL A 324 -14.58 -1.37 7.28
C VAL A 324 -14.49 -1.86 5.83
N LEU A 325 -15.04 -3.04 5.50
CA LEU A 325 -15.13 -3.53 4.12
C LEU A 325 -15.81 -2.58 3.14
N LEU A 326 -16.75 -1.76 3.58
CA LEU A 326 -17.45 -0.80 2.71
C LEU A 326 -16.51 0.28 2.15
N HIS A 327 -15.37 0.51 2.79
CA HIS A 327 -14.34 1.45 2.32
C HIS A 327 -13.37 0.81 1.32
N LEU A 328 -13.36 -0.52 1.18
CA LEU A 328 -12.42 -1.22 0.30
C LEU A 328 -12.53 -0.78 -1.17
N PRO A 329 -13.73 -0.60 -1.77
CA PRO A 329 -13.83 -0.15 -3.16
C PRO A 329 -13.16 1.20 -3.42
N GLU A 330 -13.38 2.18 -2.54
CA GLU A 330 -12.78 3.51 -2.68
C GLU A 330 -11.25 3.44 -2.50
N HIS A 331 -10.78 2.67 -1.52
CA HIS A 331 -9.35 2.45 -1.35
C HIS A 331 -8.70 1.75 -2.56
N ILE A 332 -9.39 0.80 -3.20
CA ILE A 332 -8.87 0.17 -4.43
C ILE A 332 -8.84 1.16 -5.59
N ARG A 333 -9.87 2.00 -5.72
CA ARG A 333 -9.90 3.06 -6.74
C ARG A 333 -8.71 4.01 -6.59
N ARG A 334 -8.36 4.37 -5.36
CA ARG A 334 -7.28 5.31 -5.05
C ARG A 334 -5.90 4.69 -5.06
N PHE A 335 -5.75 3.49 -4.50
CA PHE A 335 -4.45 2.86 -4.19
C PHE A 335 -4.10 1.65 -5.08
N GLY A 336 -4.99 1.28 -6.00
CA GLY A 336 -4.83 0.09 -6.84
C GLY A 336 -5.25 -1.21 -6.12
N PRO A 337 -4.84 -2.38 -6.65
CA PRO A 337 -5.21 -3.68 -6.09
C PRO A 337 -4.89 -3.78 -4.59
N ALA A 338 -5.82 -4.34 -3.80
CA ALA A 338 -5.70 -4.31 -2.35
C ALA A 338 -4.51 -5.11 -1.78
N THR A 339 -3.90 -5.97 -2.59
CA THR A 339 -2.63 -6.63 -2.25
C THR A 339 -1.47 -5.65 -2.10
N LEU A 340 -1.52 -4.46 -2.69
CA LEU A 340 -0.49 -3.42 -2.56
C LEU A 340 -0.42 -2.78 -1.16
N PHE A 341 -1.52 -2.86 -0.41
CA PHE A 341 -1.63 -2.34 0.95
C PHE A 341 -1.99 -3.41 1.99
N ALA A 342 -1.77 -4.68 1.66
CA ALA A 342 -1.82 -5.77 2.62
C ALA A 342 -0.51 -5.83 3.43
N THR A 343 -0.61 -6.02 4.75
CA THR A 343 0.55 -5.95 5.65
C THR A 343 1.22 -7.28 5.92
N GLU A 344 0.84 -8.35 5.22
CA GLU A 344 1.39 -9.71 5.43
C GLU A 344 2.92 -9.74 5.33
N THR A 345 3.49 -9.08 4.32
CA THR A 345 4.94 -9.03 4.11
C THR A 345 5.64 -8.28 5.24
N PHE A 346 5.09 -7.14 5.68
CA PHE A 346 5.64 -6.39 6.82
C PHE A 346 5.58 -7.20 8.12
N GLU A 347 4.48 -7.92 8.37
CA GLU A 347 4.36 -8.76 9.56
C GLU A 347 5.32 -9.94 9.55
N SER A 348 5.60 -10.52 8.38
CA SER A 348 6.60 -11.57 8.24
C SER A 348 7.99 -11.09 8.68
N TYR A 349 8.29 -9.79 8.51
CA TYR A 349 9.54 -9.17 8.93
C TYR A 349 9.73 -9.13 10.45
N ASN A 350 8.64 -9.22 11.23
CA ASN A 350 8.73 -9.33 12.68
C ASN A 350 9.54 -10.55 13.12
N ALA A 351 9.55 -11.64 12.34
CA ALA A 351 10.39 -12.79 12.62
C ALA A 351 11.88 -12.43 12.56
N VAL A 352 12.31 -11.64 11.57
CA VAL A 352 13.69 -11.17 11.41
C VAL A 352 14.09 -10.28 12.59
N ILE A 353 13.23 -9.33 12.98
CA ILE A 353 13.46 -8.45 14.14
C ILE A 353 13.61 -9.27 15.42
N ARG A 354 12.71 -10.25 15.66
CA ARG A 354 12.78 -11.13 16.84
C ARG A 354 14.06 -11.96 16.85
N LEU A 355 14.48 -12.51 15.72
CA LEU A 355 15.73 -13.27 15.62
C LEU A 355 16.94 -12.40 15.97
N ARG A 356 17.01 -11.16 15.47
CA ARG A 356 18.06 -10.21 15.83
C ARG A 356 18.07 -9.90 17.33
N SER A 357 16.91 -9.78 17.95
CA SER A 357 16.82 -9.65 19.41
C SER A 357 17.32 -10.90 20.14
N ILE A 358 16.89 -12.09 19.72
CA ILE A 358 17.23 -13.37 20.38
C ILE A 358 18.74 -13.61 20.36
N HIS A 359 19.41 -13.27 19.25
CA HIS A 359 20.84 -13.47 19.05
C HIS A 359 21.72 -12.28 19.47
N SER A 360 21.15 -11.25 20.09
CA SER A 360 21.90 -10.15 20.73
C SER A 360 22.34 -10.51 22.15
N ASN A 361 23.17 -9.67 22.77
CA ASN A 361 23.49 -9.80 24.19
C ASN A 361 22.31 -9.38 25.11
N ARG A 362 21.24 -8.83 24.52
CA ARG A 362 19.98 -8.40 25.15
C ARG A 362 20.09 -7.31 26.20
N HIS A 363 21.24 -6.64 26.32
CA HIS A 363 21.38 -5.48 27.20
C HIS A 363 20.65 -4.25 26.65
N ALA A 364 20.66 -4.07 25.33
CA ALA A 364 19.93 -3.00 24.65
C ALA A 364 19.37 -3.51 23.30
N PRO A 365 18.31 -4.35 23.31
CA PRO A 365 17.83 -5.04 22.11
C PRO A 365 17.50 -4.11 20.94
N SER A 366 16.88 -2.95 21.20
CA SER A 366 16.53 -1.96 20.17
C SER A 366 17.75 -1.44 19.43
N HIS A 367 18.79 -1.06 20.18
CA HIS A 367 20.04 -0.54 19.64
C HIS A 367 20.84 -1.62 18.90
N ASP A 368 20.86 -2.85 19.43
CA ASP A 368 21.51 -3.98 18.76
C ASP A 368 20.83 -4.33 17.43
N ILE A 369 19.49 -4.33 17.41
CA ILE A 369 18.68 -4.49 16.20
C ILE A 369 19.01 -3.38 15.19
N ALA A 370 18.96 -2.12 15.61
CA ALA A 370 19.23 -0.97 14.74
C ALA A 370 20.62 -1.06 14.11
N ARG A 371 21.65 -1.34 14.92
CA ARG A 371 23.02 -1.51 14.43
C ARG A 371 23.16 -2.68 13.45
N ALA A 372 22.48 -3.80 13.72
CA ALA A 372 22.49 -4.95 12.80
C ALA A 372 21.87 -4.59 11.45
N PHE A 373 20.73 -3.88 11.44
CA PHE A 373 20.11 -3.41 10.21
C PHE A 373 20.96 -2.38 9.48
N CYS A 374 21.56 -1.40 10.18
CA CYS A 374 22.46 -0.44 9.53
C CYS A 374 23.63 -1.14 8.82
N ARG A 375 24.23 -2.17 9.44
CA ARG A 375 25.28 -2.97 8.81
C ARG A 375 24.77 -3.74 7.60
N LEU A 376 23.58 -4.35 7.71
CA LEU A 376 22.95 -5.07 6.61
C LEU A 376 22.72 -4.14 5.42
N TYR A 377 22.11 -2.97 5.65
CA TYR A 377 21.86 -1.97 4.60
C TYR A 377 23.16 -1.42 4.01
N ALA A 378 24.20 -1.18 4.81
CA ALA A 378 25.50 -0.76 4.30
C ALA A 378 26.13 -1.82 3.36
N ILE A 379 26.05 -3.10 3.71
CA ILE A 379 26.52 -4.18 2.83
C ILE A 379 25.69 -4.24 1.55
N ARG A 380 24.35 -4.19 1.66
CA ARG A 380 23.44 -4.17 0.49
C ARG A 380 23.79 -3.01 -0.44
N PHE A 381 23.97 -1.81 0.11
CA PHE A 381 24.36 -0.61 -0.64
C PHE A 381 25.68 -0.81 -1.40
N LEU A 382 26.72 -1.35 -0.75
CA LEU A 382 28.01 -1.60 -1.39
C LEU A 382 27.92 -2.64 -2.50
N VAL A 383 27.22 -3.76 -2.27
CA VAL A 383 27.08 -4.85 -3.25
C VAL A 383 26.20 -4.44 -4.44
N SER A 384 25.18 -3.62 -4.21
CA SER A 384 24.34 -3.03 -5.26
C SER A 384 25.08 -1.99 -6.11
N GLY A 385 26.31 -1.62 -5.75
CA GLY A 385 27.08 -0.61 -6.48
C GLY A 385 26.71 0.83 -6.12
N GLY A 386 26.22 1.07 -4.90
CA GLY A 386 25.96 2.41 -4.39
C GLY A 386 27.20 3.29 -4.37
N TRP A 387 27.00 4.59 -4.61
CA TRP A 387 28.04 5.61 -4.65
C TRP A 387 28.08 6.43 -3.37
N VAL A 388 29.26 6.58 -2.77
CA VAL A 388 29.47 7.43 -1.61
C VAL A 388 30.10 8.74 -2.07
N THR A 389 29.43 9.85 -1.77
CA THR A 389 29.84 11.21 -2.14
C THR A 389 30.21 12.09 -0.94
N CYS A 390 30.02 11.58 0.28
CA CYS A 390 30.36 12.29 1.52
C CYS A 390 31.16 11.38 2.45
N SER A 391 32.11 11.94 3.20
CA SER A 391 32.85 11.23 4.24
C SER A 391 32.61 11.91 5.60
N PRO A 392 32.32 11.14 6.67
CA PRO A 392 32.40 11.67 8.02
C PRO A 392 33.88 11.93 8.36
N LEU A 393 34.23 13.18 8.65
CA LEU A 393 35.53 13.48 9.24
C LEU A 393 35.61 12.82 10.62
N GLY A 394 36.73 12.16 10.92
CA GLY A 394 36.90 11.37 12.12
C GLY A 394 36.70 12.16 13.42
N GLN A 395 35.50 12.13 13.97
CA GLN A 395 35.13 11.99 15.39
C GLN A 395 33.60 11.83 15.51
N PRO A 396 33.06 11.08 16.50
CA PRO A 396 31.67 10.62 16.48
C PRO A 396 30.60 11.69 16.76
N GLU A 397 30.93 12.97 16.91
CA GLU A 397 30.02 13.96 17.50
C GLU A 397 29.81 15.25 16.68
N SER A 398 30.36 15.38 15.46
CA SER A 398 30.05 16.52 14.59
C SER A 398 29.48 16.07 13.25
N HIS A 399 28.25 16.51 12.94
CA HIS A 399 27.55 16.31 11.66
C HIS A 399 28.24 16.96 10.43
N ASN A 400 29.52 17.30 10.53
CA ASN A 400 30.29 17.90 9.43
C ASN A 400 30.72 16.80 8.46
N THR A 401 29.88 16.55 7.45
CA THR A 401 30.23 15.73 6.29
C THR A 401 31.04 16.55 5.30
N THR A 402 32.16 16.02 4.82
CA THR A 402 32.90 16.63 3.71
C THR A 402 32.53 15.95 2.40
N PRO A 403 32.23 16.71 1.34
CA PRO A 403 32.11 16.16 0.01
C PRO A 403 33.41 15.47 -0.39
N ILE A 404 33.30 14.26 -0.91
CA ILE A 404 34.39 13.50 -1.52
C ILE A 404 34.05 13.24 -2.98
N THR A 405 35.07 13.03 -3.82
CA THR A 405 34.86 12.47 -5.16
C THR A 405 34.00 11.21 -5.03
N PRO A 406 32.93 11.03 -5.83
CA PRO A 406 32.10 9.85 -5.77
C PRO A 406 32.94 8.56 -5.82
N ARG A 407 32.74 7.66 -4.87
CA ARG A 407 33.42 6.36 -4.81
C ARG A 407 32.41 5.23 -4.77
N GLN A 408 32.76 4.15 -5.45
CA GLN A 408 32.03 2.89 -5.42
C GLN A 408 32.89 1.80 -4.77
N ALA A 409 32.25 0.72 -4.33
CA ALA A 409 32.96 -0.49 -3.92
C ALA A 409 33.78 -1.07 -5.09
N GLY A 410 34.94 -1.67 -4.77
CA GLY A 410 35.78 -2.33 -5.78
C GLY A 410 35.11 -3.56 -6.39
N SER A 411 35.63 -4.03 -7.53
CA SER A 411 35.06 -5.14 -8.31
C SER A 411 34.79 -6.40 -7.47
N ALA A 412 35.70 -6.77 -6.56
CA ALA A 412 35.54 -7.94 -5.70
C ALA A 412 34.26 -7.89 -4.83
N ILE A 413 33.87 -6.71 -4.34
CA ILE A 413 32.63 -6.55 -3.57
C ILE A 413 31.42 -6.56 -4.49
N LEU A 414 31.50 -5.90 -5.65
CA LEU A 414 30.43 -5.88 -6.63
C LEU A 414 30.13 -7.29 -7.19
N GLU A 415 31.15 -8.15 -7.27
CA GLU A 415 30.99 -9.53 -7.74
C GLU A 415 30.23 -10.44 -6.78
N LEU A 416 30.07 -10.06 -5.50
CA LEU A 416 29.22 -10.80 -4.55
C LEU A 416 27.76 -10.89 -5.02
N ARG A 417 27.32 -9.98 -5.90
CA ARG A 417 25.98 -10.07 -6.53
C ARG A 417 25.78 -11.32 -7.38
N LYS A 418 26.87 -11.96 -7.82
CA LYS A 418 26.85 -13.20 -8.61
C LYS A 418 26.76 -14.45 -7.72
N ASP A 419 27.00 -14.31 -6.41
CA ASP A 419 26.90 -15.42 -5.45
C ASP A 419 25.46 -15.53 -4.96
N GLN A 420 24.75 -16.57 -5.41
CA GLN A 420 23.36 -16.78 -5.06
C GLN A 420 23.17 -17.02 -3.55
N ILE A 421 24.09 -17.71 -2.88
CA ILE A 421 24.01 -17.96 -1.44
C ILE A 421 24.11 -16.64 -0.68
N PHE A 422 25.06 -15.79 -1.08
CA PHE A 422 25.19 -14.46 -0.51
C PHE A 422 23.92 -13.62 -0.73
N MET A 423 23.39 -13.62 -1.96
CA MET A 423 22.18 -12.87 -2.30
C MET A 423 20.96 -13.35 -1.51
N ASP A 424 20.82 -14.66 -1.30
CA ASP A 424 19.76 -15.24 -0.46
C ASP A 424 19.93 -14.85 1.02
N LEU A 425 21.15 -14.92 1.56
CA LEU A 425 21.44 -14.52 2.94
C LEU A 425 21.22 -13.02 3.19
N MET A 426 21.46 -12.20 2.17
CA MET A 426 21.22 -10.77 2.23
C MET A 426 19.79 -10.37 1.87
N GLU A 427 18.90 -11.33 1.61
CA GLU A 427 17.54 -11.13 1.09
C GLU A 427 17.50 -10.25 -0.17
N MET A 428 18.53 -10.36 -1.02
CA MET A 428 18.69 -9.62 -2.26
C MET A 428 18.36 -10.47 -3.51
N SER A 429 17.83 -11.68 -3.34
CA SER A 429 17.56 -12.63 -4.45
C SER A 429 16.64 -12.09 -5.54
N HIS A 430 15.82 -11.08 -5.23
CA HIS A 430 15.00 -10.38 -6.22
C HIS A 430 15.83 -9.45 -7.12
N TYR A 431 16.96 -8.92 -6.65
CA TYR A 431 17.89 -8.14 -7.48
C TYR A 431 18.64 -8.99 -8.50
N SER A 432 18.84 -10.29 -8.23
CA SER A 432 19.40 -11.24 -9.22
C SER A 432 18.49 -11.42 -10.44
N TYR A 433 17.19 -11.15 -10.33
CA TYR A 433 16.25 -11.19 -11.45
C TYR A 433 16.26 -9.92 -12.32
N ILE A 434 16.71 -8.79 -11.78
CA ILE A 434 16.72 -7.51 -12.50
C ILE A 434 17.84 -7.46 -13.57
N GLY A 435 18.88 -8.29 -13.42
CA GLY A 435 20.04 -8.31 -14.33
C GLY A 435 20.07 -9.44 -15.38
N GLN A 436 19.06 -10.30 -15.48
CA GLN A 436 19.14 -11.52 -16.30
C GLN A 436 17.92 -11.86 -17.17
N GLN A 437 16.98 -10.94 -17.35
CA GLN A 437 16.23 -10.95 -18.61
C GLN A 437 16.83 -9.86 -19.47
N VAL A 438 17.69 -10.24 -20.42
CA VAL A 438 17.80 -9.44 -21.64
C VAL A 438 16.40 -9.48 -22.22
N PRO A 439 15.60 -8.39 -22.15
CA PRO A 439 14.32 -8.40 -22.81
C PRO A 439 14.59 -8.73 -24.27
N ALA A 440 13.86 -9.67 -24.86
CA ALA A 440 13.97 -9.91 -26.28
C ALA A 440 13.95 -8.54 -27.00
N LYS A 441 14.90 -8.28 -27.92
CA LYS A 441 15.04 -6.96 -28.58
C LYS A 441 13.69 -6.49 -29.15
N PHE A 442 12.80 -7.44 -29.46
CA PHE A 442 11.40 -7.23 -29.79
C PHE A 442 10.53 -8.44 -29.44
N THR A 443 9.22 -8.23 -29.30
CA THR A 443 8.18 -9.27 -29.24
C THR A 443 7.31 -9.17 -30.49
N LEU A 444 7.10 -10.29 -31.19
CA LEU A 444 6.24 -10.36 -32.38
C LEU A 444 4.76 -10.32 -31.98
N VAL A 445 3.93 -9.65 -32.78
CA VAL A 445 2.46 -9.80 -32.66
C VAL A 445 2.09 -11.23 -33.09
N GLN A 446 1.34 -11.95 -32.25
CA GLN A 446 1.03 -13.39 -32.42
C GLN A 446 0.41 -13.77 -33.79
N SER A 447 -0.21 -12.83 -34.50
CA SER A 447 -0.87 -13.01 -35.80
C SER A 447 -0.20 -12.29 -36.99
N SER A 448 1.02 -11.75 -36.82
CA SER A 448 1.67 -10.93 -37.87
C SER A 448 2.24 -11.75 -39.04
N SER A 449 1.70 -11.52 -40.25
CA SER A 449 2.31 -11.96 -41.52
C SER A 449 3.39 -10.98 -42.00
N SER A 450 4.35 -11.46 -42.80
CA SER A 450 5.29 -10.56 -43.48
C SER A 450 4.59 -9.73 -44.55
N THR A 451 4.95 -8.46 -44.66
CA THR A 451 4.46 -7.49 -45.65
C THR A 451 5.64 -6.73 -46.24
N LEU A 452 5.48 -6.10 -47.40
CA LEU A 452 6.51 -5.23 -47.95
C LEU A 452 6.49 -3.87 -47.23
N TRP A 453 7.68 -3.28 -47.02
CA TRP A 453 7.84 -1.96 -46.40
C TRP A 453 6.92 -0.92 -47.05
N ASN A 454 6.88 -0.85 -48.38
CA ASN A 454 6.07 0.10 -49.15
C ASN A 454 4.55 -0.02 -48.89
N ASP A 455 4.07 -1.14 -48.35
CA ASP A 455 2.66 -1.34 -48.04
C ASP A 455 2.31 -0.91 -46.59
N THR A 456 3.32 -0.68 -45.74
CA THR A 456 3.13 -0.32 -44.33
C THR A 456 2.68 1.13 -44.13
N ALA A 457 2.09 1.44 -42.98
CA ALA A 457 1.79 2.81 -42.60
C ALA A 457 3.08 3.63 -42.36
N SER A 458 4.12 2.97 -41.84
CA SER A 458 5.44 3.55 -41.61
C SER A 458 6.07 4.13 -42.86
N SER A 459 5.93 3.47 -44.03
CA SER A 459 6.48 3.99 -45.29
C SER A 459 5.89 5.33 -45.75
N ARG A 460 4.71 5.69 -45.26
CA ARG A 460 3.99 6.94 -45.60
C ARG A 460 4.20 8.06 -44.58
N SER A 461 4.98 7.81 -43.52
CA SER A 461 5.19 8.76 -42.43
C SER A 461 6.33 9.75 -42.71
N GLU A 462 6.34 10.87 -41.99
CA GLU A 462 7.41 11.86 -42.08
C GLU A 462 8.74 11.25 -41.61
N SER A 463 9.84 11.55 -42.29
CA SER A 463 11.18 10.97 -42.03
C SER A 463 11.32 9.46 -42.33
N ALA A 464 10.36 8.84 -43.02
CA ALA A 464 10.48 7.44 -43.44
C ALA A 464 11.60 7.24 -44.48
N PRO A 465 12.52 6.28 -44.28
CA PRO A 465 13.55 5.96 -45.26
C PRO A 465 12.97 5.22 -46.47
N ASN A 466 13.63 5.33 -47.62
CA ASN A 466 13.30 4.51 -48.79
C ASN A 466 13.97 3.14 -48.69
N LEU A 467 13.22 2.14 -48.21
CA LEU A 467 13.70 0.76 -48.02
C LEU A 467 13.21 -0.20 -49.12
N GLY A 468 12.54 0.31 -50.16
CA GLY A 468 12.06 -0.48 -51.29
C GLY A 468 11.15 -1.65 -50.89
N ASN A 469 11.35 -2.82 -51.52
CA ASN A 469 10.56 -4.03 -51.29
C ASN A 469 11.11 -4.87 -50.12
N LEU A 470 11.67 -4.23 -49.08
CA LEU A 470 12.11 -4.93 -47.87
C LEU A 470 10.91 -5.63 -47.22
N SER A 471 11.03 -6.93 -46.98
CA SER A 471 10.02 -7.70 -46.24
C SER A 471 10.14 -7.41 -44.75
N VAL A 472 9.05 -6.94 -44.15
CA VAL A 472 8.95 -6.51 -42.74
C VAL A 472 7.80 -7.22 -42.01
N ARG A 473 7.86 -7.23 -40.68
CA ARG A 473 6.85 -7.81 -39.80
C ARG A 473 6.59 -6.90 -38.59
N ALA A 474 5.35 -6.88 -38.12
CA ALA A 474 4.93 -6.05 -36.99
C ALA A 474 5.34 -6.65 -35.63
N CYS A 475 5.73 -5.78 -34.70
CA CYS A 475 6.06 -6.11 -33.33
C CYS A 475 5.10 -5.46 -32.33
N GLU A 476 4.86 -6.15 -31.22
CA GLU A 476 4.07 -5.64 -30.10
C GLU A 476 4.91 -4.71 -29.22
N LYS A 477 6.21 -5.01 -29.09
CA LYS A 477 7.14 -4.31 -28.20
C LYS A 477 8.55 -4.33 -28.79
N ILE A 478 9.31 -3.25 -28.61
CA ILE A 478 10.77 -3.19 -28.81
C ILE A 478 11.46 -2.63 -27.56
N LEU A 479 12.71 -3.06 -27.34
CA LEU A 479 13.63 -2.43 -26.41
C LEU A 479 14.53 -1.45 -27.19
N LEU A 480 14.51 -0.19 -26.79
CA LEU A 480 15.30 0.88 -27.40
C LEU A 480 16.73 0.90 -26.85
N GLN A 481 17.64 1.58 -27.54
CA GLN A 481 19.05 1.69 -27.14
C GLN A 481 19.24 2.37 -25.78
N ASN A 482 18.34 3.29 -25.41
CA ASN A 482 18.33 3.95 -24.11
C ASN A 482 17.64 3.11 -23.02
N HIS A 483 17.43 1.81 -23.26
CA HIS A 483 16.76 0.86 -22.38
C HIS A 483 15.26 1.10 -22.15
N ASP A 484 14.68 2.12 -22.77
CA ASP A 484 13.22 2.31 -22.76
C ASP A 484 12.53 1.19 -23.53
N THR A 485 11.32 0.87 -23.11
CA THR A 485 10.44 -0.06 -23.80
C THR A 485 9.36 0.70 -24.57
N ALA A 486 9.38 0.62 -25.91
CA ALA A 486 8.26 1.08 -26.73
C ALA A 486 7.30 -0.09 -26.98
N ARG A 487 6.00 0.12 -26.71
CA ARG A 487 4.93 -0.85 -26.98
C ARG A 487 3.97 -0.26 -27.99
N LEU A 488 3.41 -1.10 -28.86
CA LEU A 488 2.31 -0.71 -29.74
C LEU A 488 1.18 -0.11 -28.90
N ASN A 489 0.64 1.04 -29.34
CA ASN A 489 -0.34 1.87 -28.64
C ASN A 489 0.14 2.52 -27.32
N GLY A 490 1.39 2.29 -26.91
CA GLY A 490 1.98 2.92 -25.74
C GLY A 490 2.26 4.40 -25.97
N PHE A 491 2.31 5.17 -24.88
CA PHE A 491 2.61 6.60 -24.90
C PHE A 491 4.03 6.87 -24.40
N GLY A 492 4.65 7.92 -24.91
CA GLY A 492 6.00 8.34 -24.50
C GLY A 492 6.30 9.79 -24.86
N LEU A 493 7.53 10.23 -24.55
CA LEU A 493 8.04 11.56 -24.90
C LEU A 493 9.25 11.38 -25.82
N ILE A 494 9.26 12.07 -26.96
CA ILE A 494 10.42 12.11 -27.85
C ILE A 494 10.93 13.54 -28.00
N ARG A 495 12.22 13.68 -28.36
CA ARG A 495 12.75 14.96 -28.80
C ARG A 495 12.62 15.05 -30.32
N TYR A 496 11.80 15.97 -30.81
CA TYR A 496 11.57 16.21 -32.23
C TYR A 496 11.69 17.70 -32.53
N ASN A 497 12.52 18.09 -33.51
CA ASN A 497 12.85 19.50 -33.82
C ASN A 497 13.25 20.34 -32.59
N ASN A 498 14.13 19.80 -31.73
CA ASN A 498 14.58 20.43 -30.48
C ASN A 498 13.48 20.72 -29.43
N ARG A 499 12.30 20.12 -29.56
CA ARG A 499 11.23 20.18 -28.55
C ARG A 499 10.89 18.79 -28.05
N LEU A 500 10.50 18.70 -26.78
CA LEU A 500 9.95 17.46 -26.22
C LEU A 500 8.47 17.37 -26.61
N CYS A 501 8.09 16.28 -27.26
CA CYS A 501 6.74 16.06 -27.78
C CYS A 501 6.19 14.73 -27.24
N PRO A 502 4.96 14.71 -26.72
CA PRO A 502 4.27 13.46 -26.42
C PRO A 502 3.92 12.74 -27.70
N VAL A 503 4.02 11.42 -27.64
CA VAL A 503 3.72 10.56 -28.75
C VAL A 503 2.97 9.33 -28.33
N GLN A 504 2.23 8.76 -29.28
CA GLN A 504 1.72 7.40 -29.20
C GLN A 504 2.42 6.54 -30.25
N VAL A 505 2.86 5.35 -29.88
CA VAL A 505 3.48 4.40 -30.82
C VAL A 505 2.37 3.72 -31.64
N VAL A 506 2.44 3.86 -32.96
CA VAL A 506 1.38 3.38 -33.88
C VAL A 506 1.80 2.11 -34.60
N GLU A 507 3.09 1.96 -34.89
CA GLU A 507 3.60 0.79 -35.61
C GLU A 507 5.05 0.54 -35.22
N ILE A 508 5.43 -0.73 -35.08
CA ILE A 508 6.81 -1.15 -34.81
C ILE A 508 7.16 -2.24 -35.81
N LEU A 509 8.25 -2.08 -36.56
CA LEU A 509 8.61 -2.97 -37.66
C LEU A 509 10.00 -3.55 -37.50
N ILE A 510 10.12 -4.84 -37.80
CA ILE A 510 11.38 -5.55 -37.99
C ILE A 510 11.48 -6.06 -39.43
N SER A 511 12.69 -6.19 -39.94
CA SER A 511 12.98 -6.86 -41.21
C SER A 511 12.92 -8.37 -41.02
N THR A 512 12.53 -9.12 -42.04
CA THR A 512 12.42 -10.58 -41.93
C THR A 512 13.75 -11.29 -42.18
N GLN A 513 14.67 -10.70 -42.95
CA GLN A 513 15.99 -11.27 -43.27
C GLN A 513 16.99 -10.14 -43.64
N PRO A 514 18.08 -9.94 -42.88
CA PRO A 514 18.30 -10.45 -41.51
C PRO A 514 17.26 -9.89 -40.54
N THR A 515 16.94 -10.60 -39.45
CA THR A 515 15.94 -10.11 -38.49
C THR A 515 16.49 -8.96 -37.66
N GLN A 516 16.16 -7.72 -38.05
CA GLN A 516 16.61 -6.50 -37.37
C GLN A 516 15.47 -5.49 -37.22
N VAL A 517 15.51 -4.70 -36.14
CA VAL A 517 14.59 -3.57 -35.95
C VAL A 517 14.80 -2.56 -37.08
N VAL A 518 13.73 -2.26 -37.80
CA VAL A 518 13.72 -1.25 -38.87
C VAL A 518 13.42 0.12 -38.27
N GLY A 519 12.50 0.16 -37.30
CA GLY A 519 12.15 1.36 -36.55
C GLY A 519 10.71 1.30 -36.04
N MET A 520 10.21 2.45 -35.61
CA MET A 520 8.82 2.62 -35.18
C MET A 520 8.23 3.91 -35.73
N THR A 521 6.93 3.88 -35.99
CA THR A 521 6.15 5.06 -36.33
C THR A 521 5.41 5.54 -35.10
N VAL A 522 5.52 6.82 -34.82
CA VAL A 522 4.84 7.46 -33.71
C VAL A 522 3.94 8.59 -34.18
N LYS A 523 2.79 8.72 -33.53
CA LYS A 523 1.83 9.81 -33.70
C LYS A 523 2.23 10.93 -32.74
N LEU A 524 2.60 12.10 -33.26
CA LEU A 524 2.83 13.30 -32.46
C LEU A 524 1.49 13.80 -31.93
N THR A 525 1.36 13.84 -30.60
CA THR A 525 0.12 14.24 -29.94
C THR A 525 0.36 15.55 -29.20
N PRO A 526 -0.32 16.65 -29.57
CA PRO A 526 -0.13 17.92 -28.88
C PRO A 526 -0.65 17.85 -27.44
N LEU A 527 0.04 18.54 -26.52
CA LEU A 527 -0.44 18.79 -25.16
C LEU A 527 -1.38 20.00 -25.18
N ALA A 528 -2.58 19.85 -24.62
CA ALA A 528 -3.41 20.97 -24.23
C ALA A 528 -2.86 21.54 -22.92
N ALA A 529 -2.25 22.72 -22.97
CA ALA A 529 -1.73 23.42 -21.78
C ALA A 529 -2.85 24.03 -20.92
N GLU A 530 -4.10 24.07 -21.41
CA GLU A 530 -5.25 24.70 -20.75
C GLU A 530 -6.39 23.70 -20.49
N SER A 531 -6.09 22.44 -20.15
CA SER A 531 -7.11 21.53 -19.65
C SER A 531 -7.42 21.86 -18.18
N ASN A 532 -8.60 22.43 -17.92
CA ASN A 532 -9.22 22.57 -16.59
C ASN A 532 -9.60 21.18 -16.04
N ASN A 533 -8.65 20.25 -15.98
CA ASN A 533 -8.84 18.98 -15.32
C ASN A 533 -8.53 19.11 -13.82
N ILE A 534 -9.01 18.15 -13.04
CA ILE A 534 -9.00 18.16 -11.57
C ILE A 534 -7.56 18.29 -11.00
N TYR A 535 -6.54 17.95 -11.80
CA TYR A 535 -5.14 17.93 -11.40
C TYR A 535 -4.28 19.03 -12.03
N ASN A 536 -4.87 19.92 -12.86
CA ASN A 536 -4.12 20.93 -13.64
C ASN A 536 -2.98 20.33 -14.49
N MET A 537 -3.11 19.07 -14.89
CA MET A 537 -2.09 18.35 -15.66
C MET A 537 -2.33 18.56 -17.17
N PRO A 538 -1.28 18.66 -18.01
CA PRO A 538 -1.45 18.75 -19.47
C PRO A 538 -2.19 17.54 -20.04
N GLU A 539 -3.24 17.75 -20.82
CA GLU A 539 -4.01 16.68 -21.45
C GLU A 539 -3.50 16.35 -22.87
N ILE A 540 -3.47 15.06 -23.21
CA ILE A 540 -3.04 14.58 -24.53
C ILE A 540 -4.26 14.64 -25.49
N LEU A 541 -4.20 15.49 -26.51
CA LEU A 541 -5.28 15.63 -27.49
C LEU A 541 -5.20 14.54 -28.56
N LEU A 542 -5.91 13.43 -28.37
CA LEU A 542 -5.83 12.25 -29.24
C LEU A 542 -6.27 12.51 -30.70
N ASP A 543 -7.14 13.50 -30.96
CA ASP A 543 -7.76 13.75 -32.29
C ASP A 543 -7.56 15.20 -32.80
N SER A 544 -6.35 15.73 -32.71
CA SER A 544 -6.03 17.06 -33.27
C SER A 544 -5.89 17.03 -34.80
N PRO A 545 -6.40 18.03 -35.55
CA PRO A 545 -6.10 18.18 -36.99
C PRO A 545 -4.62 18.46 -37.29
N THR A 546 -3.79 18.73 -36.27
CA THR A 546 -2.34 18.94 -36.39
C THR A 546 -1.51 17.67 -36.17
N THR A 547 -2.15 16.51 -36.01
CA THR A 547 -1.45 15.26 -35.73
C THR A 547 -0.60 14.83 -36.94
N LYS A 548 0.68 14.55 -36.68
CA LYS A 548 1.65 14.04 -37.65
C LYS A 548 2.13 12.65 -37.25
N HIS A 549 2.38 11.80 -38.23
CA HIS A 549 3.07 10.51 -38.03
C HIS A 549 4.53 10.68 -38.42
N VAL A 550 5.45 10.32 -37.53
CA VAL A 550 6.90 10.42 -37.71
C VAL A 550 7.52 9.04 -37.57
N PHE A 551 8.35 8.66 -38.54
CA PHE A 551 9.19 7.47 -38.45
C PHE A 551 10.44 7.75 -37.64
N ILE A 552 10.76 6.85 -36.72
CA ILE A 552 11.98 6.88 -35.92
C ILE A 552 12.78 5.62 -36.26
N GLN A 553 13.91 5.82 -36.90
CA GLN A 553 14.88 4.77 -37.19
C GLN A 553 15.85 4.63 -36.01
N GLU A 554 16.17 3.40 -35.63
CA GLU A 554 17.25 3.13 -34.68
C GLU A 554 18.59 3.46 -35.36
N GLU A 555 19.36 4.44 -34.85
CA GLU A 555 20.69 4.74 -35.41
C GLU A 555 21.61 3.51 -35.23
N VAL A 556 22.15 3.01 -36.34
CA VAL A 556 23.20 1.99 -36.30
C VAL A 556 24.52 2.70 -36.00
N CYS A 557 24.98 2.66 -34.75
CA CYS A 557 26.36 3.06 -34.46
C CYS A 557 27.30 2.18 -35.28
N ALA A 558 28.08 2.80 -36.17
CA ALA A 558 29.26 2.18 -36.74
C ALA A 558 30.21 1.81 -35.58
N SER A 559 30.62 0.54 -35.57
CA SER A 559 31.43 -0.13 -34.55
C SER A 559 32.68 0.63 -34.09
#